data_AF-A0AAW1EQ33-F1
#
_entry.id   AF-A0AAW1EQ33-F1
#
_cell.length_a   1.000
_cell.length_b   1.000
_cell.length_c   1.000
_cell.angle_alpha   90.00
_cell.angle_beta   90.00
_cell.angle_gamma   90.00
#
_symmetry.space_group_name_H-M   'P 1'
#
loop_
_entity.id
_entity.type
_entity.pdbx_description
1 polymer ?
#
loop_
_entity_poly.entity_id
_entity_poly.type
_entity_poly.pdbx_seq_one_letter_code
_entity_poly.pdbx_strand_id
1 'polypeptide(L)'
;MPTRDTTSAPSTDRPVTITVGAILKLQVKPPPSRPPRLSVKVTVLMAVVILARVIFGVVYMKDCPQQPNIPNYLLGLALLWLLMIPFVTLPCESDAAQPQELPRGFKACLLCSLSLSLYSWILAGDVWVFSVYQPNYHPAAADGLYCNKTLYTFAFWNAVWETLVISVHLAGRCKTLMCYVVMSPVPTSRDFDGNV
;
A
#
# COMPACT_ATOMS: atom_id res chain seq x y z
N MET A 1 49.84 32.66 7.34
CA MET A 1 49.18 31.95 8.47
C MET A 1 48.09 32.86 9.02
N PRO A 2 46.80 32.49 9.09
CA PRO A 2 46.05 31.41 8.42
C PRO A 2 44.76 31.89 7.69
N THR A 3 44.37 31.04 6.74
CA THR A 3 43.07 30.70 6.13
C THR A 3 41.74 31.32 6.62
N ARG A 4 40.83 31.57 5.67
CA ARG A 4 39.39 31.35 5.86
C ARG A 4 38.82 30.62 4.66
N ASP A 5 38.86 29.30 4.77
CA ASP A 5 38.12 28.36 3.94
C ASP A 5 36.63 28.66 4.03
N THR A 6 35.98 28.88 2.90
CA THR A 6 34.52 28.83 2.82
C THR A 6 34.16 27.41 2.44
N THR A 7 33.89 26.60 3.46
CA THR A 7 33.44 25.20 3.35
C THR A 7 32.11 25.15 2.62
N SER A 8 32.13 24.97 1.30
CA SER A 8 30.96 24.58 0.53
C SER A 8 30.60 23.14 0.87
N ALA A 9 29.39 22.94 1.40
CA ALA A 9 28.80 21.65 1.72
C ALA A 9 28.89 20.67 0.52
N PRO A 10 29.16 19.37 0.75
CA PRO A 10 29.25 18.40 -0.33
C PRO A 10 27.84 18.05 -0.82
N SER A 11 27.40 18.71 -1.90
CA SER A 11 26.20 18.32 -2.63
C SER A 11 26.42 16.95 -3.25
N THR A 12 25.73 15.93 -2.74
CA THR A 12 25.57 14.61 -3.37
C THR A 12 24.65 14.70 -4.60
N ASP A 13 24.91 15.65 -5.51
CA ASP A 13 24.31 15.73 -6.85
C ASP A 13 25.21 14.93 -7.83
N ARG A 14 25.49 13.65 -7.50
CA ARG A 14 26.22 12.78 -8.43
C ARG A 14 25.25 12.30 -9.50
N PRO A 15 25.44 12.68 -10.77
CA PRO A 15 24.58 12.21 -11.84
C PRO A 15 24.73 10.69 -12.01
N VAL A 16 23.61 9.98 -12.09
CA VAL A 16 23.59 8.53 -12.29
C VAL A 16 23.73 8.27 -13.78
N THR A 17 24.87 7.70 -14.17
CA THR A 17 25.12 7.31 -15.55
C THR A 17 24.49 5.95 -15.81
N ILE A 18 23.42 5.92 -16.61
CA ILE A 18 22.82 4.66 -17.08
C ILE A 18 23.42 4.37 -18.45
N THR A 19 24.16 3.26 -18.55
CA THR A 19 24.76 2.78 -19.80
C THR A 19 23.73 1.88 -20.50
N VAL A 20 23.14 2.37 -21.60
CA VAL A 20 22.24 1.56 -22.45
C VAL A 20 23.01 1.15 -23.70
N GLY A 21 23.48 -0.09 -23.71
CA GLY A 21 24.31 -0.64 -24.80
C GLY A 21 25.69 0.03 -24.92
N ALA A 22 26.36 -0.18 -26.06
CA ALA A 22 27.74 0.24 -26.27
C ALA A 22 27.94 1.73 -26.62
N ILE A 23 26.87 2.51 -26.86
CA ILE A 23 27.02 3.85 -27.47
C ILE A 23 26.20 4.96 -26.78
N LEU A 24 25.22 4.66 -25.92
CA LEU A 24 24.39 5.72 -25.31
C LEU A 24 24.59 5.83 -23.79
N LYS A 25 25.28 6.91 -23.37
CA LYS A 25 25.36 7.34 -21.97
C LYS A 25 24.33 8.43 -21.72
N LEU A 26 23.22 8.09 -21.08
CA LEU A 26 22.17 9.05 -20.72
C LEU A 26 22.47 9.63 -19.33
N GLN A 27 22.77 10.92 -19.26
CA GLN A 27 22.90 11.64 -17.99
C GLN A 27 21.50 12.01 -17.50
N VAL A 28 20.89 11.10 -16.74
CA VAL A 28 19.58 11.36 -16.13
C VAL A 28 19.83 12.07 -14.81
N LYS A 29 19.55 13.37 -14.76
CA LYS A 29 19.39 14.05 -13.48
C LYS A 29 18.15 13.43 -12.82
N PRO A 30 18.27 12.73 -11.67
CA PRO A 30 17.10 12.14 -11.03
C PRO A 30 16.08 13.25 -10.78
N PRO A 31 14.81 13.06 -11.16
CA PRO A 31 13.78 14.04 -10.83
C PRO A 31 13.82 14.27 -9.32
N PRO A 32 13.72 15.54 -8.86
CA PRO A 32 13.69 15.81 -7.43
C PRO A 32 12.59 14.93 -6.82
N SER A 33 12.93 14.19 -5.76
CA SER A 33 12.03 13.29 -5.04
C SER A 33 10.88 14.10 -4.45
N ARG A 34 9.86 14.35 -5.28
CA ARG A 34 8.66 15.05 -4.85
C ARG A 34 7.89 14.04 -4.01
N PRO A 35 7.65 14.30 -2.71
CA PRO A 35 6.87 13.37 -1.89
C PRO A 35 5.53 13.16 -2.60
N PRO A 36 4.95 11.94 -2.59
CA PRO A 36 3.63 11.71 -3.11
C PRO A 36 2.65 12.56 -2.31
N ARG A 37 2.35 13.77 -2.79
CA ARG A 37 1.33 14.62 -2.22
C ARG A 37 0.00 14.03 -2.63
N LEU A 38 -0.55 13.15 -1.79
CA LEU A 38 -1.94 12.76 -1.90
C LEU A 38 -2.76 14.05 -2.00
N SER A 39 -3.64 14.14 -2.99
CA SER A 39 -4.55 15.28 -3.09
C SER A 39 -5.33 15.40 -1.79
N VAL A 40 -5.50 16.62 -1.28
CA VAL A 40 -6.28 16.90 -0.06
C VAL A 40 -7.64 16.18 -0.10
N LYS A 41 -8.26 16.14 -1.29
CA LYS A 41 -9.52 15.43 -1.52
C LYS A 41 -9.44 13.93 -1.20
N VAL A 42 -8.35 13.27 -1.61
CA VAL A 42 -8.14 11.83 -1.37
C VAL A 42 -7.90 11.57 0.11
N THR A 43 -7.09 12.41 0.78
CA THR A 43 -6.86 12.28 2.23
C THR A 43 -8.15 12.45 3.03
N VAL A 44 -8.97 13.44 2.70
CA VAL A 44 -10.27 13.66 3.35
C VAL A 44 -11.20 12.48 3.12
N LEU A 45 -11.29 11.97 1.88
CA LEU A 45 -12.12 10.81 1.56
C LEU A 45 -11.70 9.58 2.37
N MET A 46 -10.40 9.28 2.44
CA MET A 46 -9.88 8.16 3.23
C MET A 46 -10.20 8.31 4.72
N ALA A 47 -10.06 9.51 5.29
CA ALA A 47 -10.42 9.76 6.67
C ALA A 47 -11.91 9.50 6.95
N VAL A 48 -12.80 9.96 6.05
CA VAL A 48 -14.25 9.70 6.17
C VAL A 48 -14.55 8.21 6.11
N VAL A 49 -13.92 7.47 5.20
CA VAL A 49 -14.09 6.01 5.09
C VAL A 49 -13.62 5.29 6.35
N ILE A 50 -12.46 5.67 6.90
CA ILE A 50 -11.94 5.11 8.16
C ILE A 50 -12.91 5.38 9.31
N LEU A 51 -13.42 6.60 9.44
CA LEU A 51 -14.40 6.94 10.47
C LEU A 51 -15.69 6.13 10.31
N ALA A 52 -16.21 5.99 9.09
CA ALA A 52 -17.37 5.16 8.83
C ALA A 52 -17.13 3.70 9.26
N ARG A 53 -15.98 3.11 8.91
CA ARG A 53 -15.61 1.74 9.33
C ARG A 53 -15.59 1.58 10.84
N VAL A 54 -15.04 2.55 11.57
CA VAL A 54 -15.03 2.53 13.04
C VAL A 54 -16.44 2.66 13.60
N ILE A 55 -17.25 3.59 13.09
CA ILE A 55 -18.64 3.78 13.56
C ILE A 55 -19.47 2.52 13.32
N PHE A 56 -19.47 1.99 12.10
CA PHE A 56 -20.22 0.77 11.78
C PHE A 56 -19.70 -0.43 12.56
N GLY A 57 -18.38 -0.54 12.72
CA GLY A 57 -17.75 -1.60 13.52
C GLY A 57 -18.17 -1.55 14.99
N VAL A 58 -18.14 -0.37 15.63
CA VAL A 58 -18.45 -0.23 17.08
C VAL A 58 -19.95 -0.26 17.36
N VAL A 59 -20.75 0.47 16.59
CA VAL A 59 -22.20 0.61 16.84
C VAL A 59 -22.92 -0.72 16.60
N TYR A 60 -22.58 -1.42 15.53
CA TYR A 60 -23.26 -2.66 15.15
C TYR A 60 -22.51 -3.93 15.57
N MET A 61 -21.64 -3.84 16.59
CA MET A 61 -20.84 -4.98 17.10
C MET A 61 -21.67 -6.23 17.41
N LYS A 62 -22.92 -6.05 17.88
CA LYS A 62 -23.81 -7.13 18.32
C LYS A 62 -24.99 -7.38 17.39
N ASP A 63 -25.11 -6.61 16.32
CA ASP A 63 -26.28 -6.65 15.43
C ASP A 63 -26.10 -7.64 14.27
N CYS A 64 -25.11 -8.53 14.37
CA CYS A 64 -24.87 -9.63 13.45
C CYS A 64 -24.36 -10.90 14.16
N PRO A 65 -25.20 -11.52 15.03
CA PRO A 65 -24.84 -12.79 15.66
C PRO A 65 -24.55 -13.92 14.67
N GLN A 66 -25.09 -13.85 13.45
CA GLN A 66 -24.81 -14.83 12.39
C GLN A 66 -23.33 -14.87 11.98
N GLN A 67 -22.62 -13.74 12.05
CA GLN A 67 -21.18 -13.68 11.79
C GLN A 67 -20.55 -12.56 12.63
N PRO A 68 -20.08 -12.88 13.86
CA PRO A 68 -19.53 -11.88 14.79
C PRO A 68 -18.22 -11.24 14.28
N ASN A 69 -17.60 -11.82 13.25
CA ASN A 69 -16.36 -11.30 12.68
C ASN A 69 -16.58 -10.15 11.67
N ILE A 70 -17.81 -9.87 11.23
CA ILE A 70 -18.07 -8.76 10.29
C ILE A 70 -17.74 -7.39 10.89
N PRO A 71 -18.20 -7.04 12.11
CA PRO A 71 -17.80 -5.79 12.76
C PRO A 71 -16.29 -5.72 13.04
N ASN A 72 -15.69 -6.85 13.47
CA ASN A 72 -14.25 -6.94 13.71
C ASN A 72 -13.43 -6.73 12.43
N TYR A 73 -13.90 -7.19 11.28
CA TYR A 73 -13.28 -6.93 9.98
C TYR A 73 -13.16 -5.44 9.69
N LEU A 74 -14.27 -4.70 9.83
CA LEU A 74 -14.29 -3.26 9.57
C LEU A 74 -13.31 -2.51 10.48
N LEU A 75 -13.24 -2.92 11.75
CA LEU A 75 -12.30 -2.35 12.72
C LEU A 75 -10.85 -2.70 12.43
N GLY A 76 -10.55 -3.98 12.20
CA GLY A 76 -9.19 -4.40 11.86
C GLY A 76 -8.69 -3.71 10.60
N LEU A 77 -9.55 -3.51 9.60
CA LEU A 77 -9.21 -2.78 8.39
C LEU A 77 -8.93 -1.30 8.71
N ALA A 78 -9.77 -0.64 9.51
CA ALA A 78 -9.55 0.75 9.93
C ALA A 78 -8.23 0.92 10.71
N LEU A 79 -7.94 0.02 11.66
CA LEU A 79 -6.70 0.06 12.45
C LEU A 79 -5.46 -0.16 11.57
N LEU A 80 -5.46 -1.16 10.69
CA LEU A 80 -4.34 -1.44 9.79
C LEU A 80 -4.06 -0.26 8.86
N TRP A 81 -5.10 0.40 8.34
CA TRP A 81 -4.96 1.63 7.56
C TRP A 81 -4.38 2.78 8.38
N LEU A 82 -4.86 3.01 9.60
CA LEU A 82 -4.35 4.05 10.49
C LEU A 82 -2.87 3.83 10.84
N LEU A 83 -2.46 2.58 11.08
CA LEU A 83 -1.07 2.22 11.33
C LEU A 83 -0.17 2.49 10.13
N MET A 84 -0.69 2.38 8.90
CA MET A 84 0.07 2.62 7.67
C MET A 84 0.32 4.11 7.37
N ILE A 85 -0.59 5.00 7.77
CA ILE A 85 -0.51 6.46 7.51
C ILE A 85 0.86 7.07 7.91
N PRO A 86 1.33 6.96 9.16
CA PRO A 86 2.57 7.63 9.58
C PRO A 86 3.80 7.15 8.80
N PHE A 87 3.84 5.89 8.36
CA PHE A 87 4.97 5.37 7.60
C PHE A 87 5.03 5.94 6.17
N VAL A 88 3.88 6.26 5.59
CA VAL A 88 3.75 6.82 4.23
C VAL A 88 3.88 8.35 4.22
N THR A 89 3.45 9.03 5.29
CA THR A 89 3.48 10.51 5.38
C THR A 89 4.76 11.08 5.96
N LEU A 90 5.53 10.30 6.73
CA LEU A 90 6.79 10.73 7.35
C LEU A 90 8.10 10.27 6.64
N PRO A 91 8.16 9.92 5.34
CA PRO A 91 9.44 9.57 4.70
C PRO A 91 10.37 10.76 4.43
N CYS A 92 10.09 11.97 4.93
CA CYS A 92 10.80 13.21 4.56
C CYS A 92 11.20 14.13 5.73
N GLU A 93 11.24 13.65 6.98
CA GLU A 93 11.74 14.42 8.15
C GLU A 93 12.90 13.68 8.81
N SER A 94 13.97 13.40 8.05
CA SER A 94 15.18 12.72 8.59
C SER A 94 16.49 13.38 8.12
N ASP A 95 16.43 14.60 7.57
CA ASP A 95 17.65 15.34 7.19
C ASP A 95 17.96 16.55 8.10
N ALA A 96 17.22 16.76 9.20
CA ALA A 96 17.47 17.92 10.07
C ALA A 96 17.41 17.69 11.59
N ALA A 97 16.98 16.52 12.10
CA ALA A 97 16.99 16.26 13.53
C ALA A 97 17.04 14.76 13.85
N GLN A 98 18.21 14.24 14.21
CA GLN A 98 18.31 12.99 14.97
C GLN A 98 17.84 13.28 16.41
N PRO A 99 17.03 12.40 17.04
CA PRO A 99 17.58 11.14 17.55
C PRO A 99 16.68 9.91 17.31
N GLN A 100 17.32 8.75 17.10
CA GLN A 100 16.76 7.40 16.98
C GLN A 100 16.36 6.95 15.55
N GLU A 101 17.38 6.90 14.69
CA GLU A 101 17.34 6.25 13.37
C GLU A 101 17.06 4.74 13.51
N LEU A 102 15.79 4.37 13.46
CA LEU A 102 15.35 2.99 13.26
C LEU A 102 16.03 2.46 11.98
N PRO A 103 16.68 1.28 11.97
CA PRO A 103 17.42 0.80 10.81
C PRO A 103 16.55 0.84 9.55
N ARG A 104 17.07 1.43 8.46
CA ARG A 104 16.32 1.59 7.19
C ARG A 104 15.70 0.26 6.70
N GLY A 105 16.41 -0.86 6.94
CA GLY A 105 15.91 -2.21 6.66
C GLY A 105 14.75 -2.66 7.56
N PHE A 106 14.74 -2.25 8.83
CA PHE A 106 13.63 -2.51 9.76
C PHE A 106 12.36 -1.77 9.34
N LYS A 107 12.47 -0.49 8.94
CA LYS A 107 11.32 0.29 8.42
C LYS A 107 10.72 -0.35 7.17
N ALA A 108 11.57 -0.79 6.23
CA ALA A 108 11.12 -1.48 5.02
C ALA A 108 10.46 -2.84 5.34
N CYS A 109 11.07 -3.63 6.22
CA CYS A 109 10.50 -4.90 6.69
C CYS A 109 9.14 -4.69 7.36
N LEU A 110 9.03 -3.73 8.27
CA LEU A 110 7.78 -3.39 8.95
C LEU A 110 6.69 -2.95 7.97
N LEU A 111 7.02 -2.11 6.99
CA LEU A 111 6.07 -1.67 5.96
C LEU A 111 5.60 -2.85 5.09
N CYS A 112 6.51 -3.75 4.71
CA CYS A 112 6.17 -4.98 3.99
C CYS A 112 5.24 -5.86 4.83
N SER A 113 5.56 -6.09 6.10
CA SER A 113 4.74 -6.88 7.02
C SER A 113 3.35 -6.28 7.20
N LEU A 114 3.24 -4.97 7.47
CA LEU A 114 1.95 -4.28 7.59
C LEU A 114 1.13 -4.35 6.29
N SER A 115 1.80 -4.23 5.14
CA SER A 115 1.13 -4.38 3.84
C SER A 115 0.58 -5.78 3.66
N LEU A 116 1.37 -6.82 3.95
CA LEU A 116 0.93 -8.22 3.88
C LEU A 116 -0.22 -8.51 4.85
N SER A 117 -0.14 -7.98 6.08
CA SER A 117 -1.22 -8.07 7.05
C SER A 117 -2.50 -7.40 6.57
N LEU A 118 -2.41 -6.27 5.87
CA LEU A 118 -3.56 -5.59 5.28
C LEU A 118 -4.20 -6.42 4.16
N TYR A 119 -3.40 -6.99 3.26
CA TYR A 119 -3.92 -7.86 2.21
C TYR A 119 -4.60 -9.12 2.77
N SER A 120 -3.97 -9.78 3.74
CA SER A 120 -4.56 -10.98 4.35
C SER A 120 -5.86 -10.66 5.11
N TRP A 121 -5.93 -9.51 5.76
CA TRP A 121 -7.13 -9.06 6.45
C TRP A 121 -8.29 -8.76 5.49
N ILE A 122 -8.01 -8.17 4.33
CA ILE A 122 -9.02 -7.95 3.29
C ILE A 122 -9.59 -9.28 2.81
N LEU A 123 -8.73 -10.25 2.49
CA LEU A 123 -9.17 -11.58 2.05
C LEU A 123 -10.00 -12.31 3.13
N ALA A 124 -9.58 -12.22 4.40
CA ALA A 124 -10.36 -12.78 5.51
C ALA A 124 -11.74 -12.10 5.63
N GLY A 125 -11.78 -10.78 5.45
CA GLY A 125 -13.01 -10.00 5.38
C GLY A 125 -13.96 -10.45 4.29
N ASP A 126 -13.43 -10.62 3.07
CA ASP A 126 -14.18 -11.13 1.93
C ASP A 126 -14.79 -12.50 2.30
N VAL A 127 -13.99 -13.43 2.84
CA VAL A 127 -14.48 -14.74 3.27
C VAL A 127 -15.62 -14.60 4.30
N TRP A 128 -15.49 -13.74 5.31
CA TRP A 128 -16.53 -13.58 6.33
C TRP A 128 -17.82 -12.96 5.79
N VAL A 129 -17.72 -12.02 4.85
CA VAL A 129 -18.87 -11.35 4.23
C VAL A 129 -19.58 -12.26 3.23
N PHE A 130 -18.81 -12.98 2.40
CA PHE A 130 -19.35 -13.89 1.39
C PHE A 130 -19.84 -15.21 1.99
N SER A 131 -19.30 -15.67 3.14
CA SER A 131 -19.76 -16.90 3.80
C SER A 131 -21.21 -16.84 4.26
N VAL A 132 -21.71 -15.64 4.52
CA VAL A 132 -23.10 -15.39 4.94
C VAL A 132 -23.93 -14.70 3.85
N TYR A 133 -23.50 -14.81 2.59
CA TYR A 133 -24.21 -14.21 1.46
C TYR A 133 -25.66 -14.70 1.39
N GLN A 134 -26.59 -13.74 1.33
CA GLN A 134 -28.01 -13.87 1.69
C GLN A 134 -28.24 -14.12 3.20
N PRO A 135 -27.83 -13.18 4.09
CA PRO A 135 -28.04 -13.35 5.52
C PRO A 135 -29.52 -13.15 5.87
N ASN A 136 -29.93 -13.68 7.02
CA ASN A 136 -31.26 -13.44 7.51
C ASN A 136 -31.34 -12.05 8.14
N TYR A 137 -32.18 -11.17 7.60
CA TYR A 137 -32.35 -9.82 8.11
C TYR A 137 -33.42 -9.69 9.19
N HIS A 138 -34.14 -10.77 9.51
CA HIS A 138 -35.25 -10.75 10.46
C HIS A 138 -34.74 -11.02 11.89
N PRO A 139 -34.81 -10.04 12.80
CA PRO A 139 -34.37 -10.23 14.19
C PRO A 139 -35.30 -11.18 14.98
N ALA A 140 -36.51 -11.44 14.47
CA ALA A 140 -37.46 -12.39 15.03
C ALA A 140 -37.32 -13.81 14.44
N ALA A 141 -36.25 -14.10 13.70
CA ALA A 141 -35.99 -15.44 13.20
C ALA A 141 -35.83 -16.42 14.37
N ALA A 142 -36.41 -17.61 14.25
CA ALA A 142 -36.50 -18.60 15.34
C ALA A 142 -35.14 -19.12 15.82
N ASP A 143 -34.11 -19.00 14.99
CA ASP A 143 -32.72 -19.37 15.26
C ASP A 143 -31.92 -18.25 15.95
N GLY A 144 -32.45 -17.03 16.03
CA GLY A 144 -31.75 -15.86 16.58
C GLY A 144 -30.53 -15.42 15.76
N LEU A 145 -30.27 -16.07 14.61
CA LEU A 145 -29.17 -15.81 13.70
C LEU A 145 -29.65 -14.80 12.66
N TYR A 146 -29.45 -13.52 12.97
CA TYR A 146 -29.74 -12.43 12.03
C TYR A 146 -28.50 -11.57 11.79
N CYS A 147 -28.58 -10.72 10.77
CA CYS A 147 -27.60 -9.67 10.54
C CYS A 147 -28.31 -8.39 10.12
N ASN A 148 -27.91 -7.25 10.70
CA ASN A 148 -28.47 -5.96 10.34
C ASN A 148 -28.18 -5.62 8.87
N LYS A 149 -29.23 -5.27 8.12
CA LYS A 149 -29.13 -4.97 6.69
C LYS A 149 -28.15 -3.85 6.39
N THR A 150 -28.12 -2.80 7.20
CA THR A 150 -27.23 -1.65 7.00
C THR A 150 -25.78 -2.03 7.21
N LEU A 151 -25.48 -2.75 8.30
CA LEU A 151 -24.13 -3.24 8.57
C LEU A 151 -23.64 -4.17 7.45
N TYR A 152 -24.44 -5.17 7.07
CA TYR A 152 -24.06 -6.14 6.05
C TYR A 152 -23.84 -5.45 4.69
N THR A 153 -24.73 -4.55 4.29
CA THR A 153 -24.61 -3.82 3.01
C THR A 153 -23.34 -2.97 2.99
N PHE A 154 -23.02 -2.30 4.10
CA PHE A 154 -21.80 -1.51 4.22
C PHE A 154 -20.54 -2.41 4.14
N ALA A 155 -20.51 -3.52 4.87
CA ALA A 155 -19.39 -4.47 4.84
C ALA A 155 -19.20 -5.09 3.46
N PHE A 156 -20.29 -5.47 2.80
CA PHE A 156 -20.30 -5.99 1.44
C PHE A 156 -19.71 -5.01 0.43
N TRP A 157 -20.17 -3.76 0.45
CA TRP A 157 -19.65 -2.77 -0.50
C TRP A 157 -18.19 -2.39 -0.21
N ASN A 158 -17.78 -2.40 1.06
CA ASN A 158 -16.38 -2.24 1.43
C ASN A 158 -15.52 -3.38 0.88
N ALA A 159 -15.94 -4.63 1.07
CA ALA A 159 -15.25 -5.81 0.54
C ALA A 159 -15.06 -5.69 -0.99
N VAL A 160 -16.15 -5.44 -1.72
CA VAL A 160 -16.12 -5.25 -3.19
C VAL A 160 -15.15 -4.13 -3.60
N TRP A 161 -15.20 -2.98 -2.94
CA TRP A 161 -14.32 -1.85 -3.24
C TRP A 161 -12.84 -2.20 -3.02
N GLU A 162 -12.52 -2.83 -1.89
CA GLU A 162 -11.14 -3.21 -1.56
C GLU A 162 -10.63 -4.30 -2.53
N THR A 163 -11.44 -5.30 -2.88
CA THR A 163 -11.07 -6.31 -3.88
C THR A 163 -10.79 -5.67 -5.25
N LEU A 164 -11.57 -4.67 -5.66
CA LEU A 164 -11.33 -3.93 -6.91
C LEU A 164 -10.00 -3.17 -6.88
N VAL A 165 -9.71 -2.48 -5.77
CA VAL A 165 -8.46 -1.74 -5.58
C VAL A 165 -7.26 -2.70 -5.65
N ILE A 166 -7.32 -3.84 -4.94
CA ILE A 166 -6.28 -4.88 -4.99
C ILE A 166 -6.08 -5.39 -6.43
N SER A 167 -7.18 -5.67 -7.14
CA SER A 167 -7.14 -6.18 -8.52
C SER A 167 -6.45 -5.20 -9.47
N VAL A 168 -6.74 -3.89 -9.34
CA VAL A 168 -6.10 -2.84 -10.13
C VAL A 168 -4.60 -2.72 -9.80
N HIS A 169 -4.23 -2.77 -8.52
CA HIS A 169 -2.84 -2.72 -8.11
C HIS A 169 -2.05 -3.93 -8.64
N LEU A 170 -2.60 -5.14 -8.53
CA LEU A 170 -1.98 -6.36 -9.04
C LEU A 170 -1.83 -6.32 -10.57
N ALA A 171 -2.87 -5.90 -11.29
CA ALA A 171 -2.83 -5.73 -12.74
C ALA A 171 -1.78 -4.71 -13.19
N GLY A 172 -1.64 -3.59 -12.47
CA GLY A 172 -0.62 -2.57 -12.75
C GLY A 172 0.81 -3.11 -12.57
N ARG A 173 1.04 -3.92 -11.53
CA ARG A 173 2.32 -4.59 -11.29
C ARG A 173 2.64 -5.61 -12.39
N CYS A 174 1.67 -6.42 -12.80
CA CYS A 174 1.83 -7.38 -13.91
C CYS A 174 2.18 -6.68 -15.23
N LYS A 175 1.52 -5.57 -15.58
CA LYS A 175 1.83 -4.80 -16.80
C LYS A 175 3.25 -4.23 -16.75
N THR A 176 3.65 -3.66 -15.62
CA THR A 176 5.00 -3.09 -15.44
C THR A 176 6.08 -4.16 -15.54
N LEU A 177 5.86 -5.33 -14.93
CA LEU A 177 6.79 -6.46 -15.00
C LEU A 177 6.90 -7.02 -16.42
N MET A 178 5.77 -7.20 -17.11
CA MET A 178 5.77 -7.65 -18.50
C MET A 178 6.47 -6.65 -19.42
N CYS A 179 6.23 -5.35 -19.26
CA CYS A 179 6.97 -4.32 -20.00
C CYS A 179 8.48 -4.36 -19.70
N TYR A 180 8.87 -4.55 -18.43
CA TYR A 180 10.28 -4.67 -18.05
C TYR A 180 10.96 -5.91 -18.64
N VAL A 181 10.26 -7.06 -18.66
CA VAL A 181 10.77 -8.31 -19.25
C VAL A 181 10.90 -8.19 -20.77
N VAL A 182 9.93 -7.56 -21.45
CA VAL A 182 10.01 -7.30 -22.90
C VAL A 182 11.12 -6.31 -23.26
N MET A 183 11.37 -5.31 -22.40
CA MET A 183 12.45 -4.33 -22.59
C MET A 183 13.83 -4.86 -22.19
N SER A 184 13.92 -5.98 -21.46
CA SER A 184 15.22 -6.60 -21.13
C SER A 184 15.80 -7.22 -22.41
N PRO A 185 16.90 -6.67 -22.95
CA PRO A 185 17.45 -7.18 -24.20
C PRO A 185 17.93 -8.62 -24.02
N VAL A 186 17.59 -9.49 -24.97
CA VAL A 186 18.20 -10.82 -25.12
C VAL A 186 19.72 -10.61 -25.12
N PRO A 187 20.50 -11.31 -24.28
CA PRO A 187 21.95 -11.29 -24.40
C PRO A 187 22.29 -11.90 -25.77
N THR A 188 22.57 -11.04 -26.76
CA THR A 188 23.20 -11.46 -28.01
C THR A 188 24.59 -11.97 -27.66
N SER A 189 24.71 -13.27 -27.43
CA SER A 189 25.98 -13.96 -27.58
C SER A 189 26.36 -13.90 -29.06
N ARG A 190 27.27 -12.99 -29.39
CA ARG A 190 28.02 -12.89 -30.64
C ARG A 190 29.49 -12.71 -30.20
N ASP A 191 30.47 -13.54 -30.60
CA ASP A 191 30.60 -14.27 -31.85
C ASP A 191 31.33 -15.63 -31.71
N PHE A 192 30.86 -16.57 -32.51
CA PHE A 192 31.60 -17.69 -33.12
C PHE A 192 32.45 -17.12 -34.29
N ASP A 193 33.51 -17.84 -34.69
CA ASP A 193 34.45 -17.57 -35.81
C ASP A 193 35.67 -16.67 -35.52
N GLY A 194 36.65 -17.27 -34.83
CA GLY A 194 38.06 -17.09 -35.20
C GLY A 194 38.44 -18.21 -36.18
N ASN A 195 38.24 -17.97 -37.48
CA ASN A 195 38.70 -18.86 -38.55
C ASN A 195 39.85 -18.18 -39.32
N VAL A 196 40.95 -18.93 -39.44
CA VAL A 196 42.05 -18.86 -40.43
C VAL A 196 42.93 -17.62 -40.45
#